data_AF-X6I2R4-F1
#
_entry.id   AF-X6I2R4-F1
#
_cell.length_a   1.000
_cell.length_b   1.000
_cell.length_c   1.000
_cell.angle_alpha   90.00
_cell.angle_beta   90.00
_cell.angle_gamma   90.00
#
_symmetry.space_group_name_H-M   'P 1'
#
loop_
_entity.id
_entity.type
_entity.pdbx_description
1 polymer ?
#
loop_
_entity_poly.entity_id
_entity_poly.type
_entity_poly.pdbx_seq_one_letter_code
_entity_poly.pdbx_strand_id
1 'polypeptide(L)'
;MPFAEKFEDEHSAIREACESLDVLCERIDTGPFLGDIVEKIKQKIEACDIFVALLNDNNPNVFLELGYAWGKNKKTILIVEDVSGLPFDVKTKNAIVYKSRFKLREDMKRILAETLSMKVVQ
;
A
#
# COMPACT_ATOMS: atom_id res chain seq x y z
N MET A 1 -3.51 -0.97 5.17
CA MET A 1 -4.82 -1.02 4.44
C MET A 1 -5.94 -1.41 5.42
N PRO A 2 -7.20 -1.00 5.22
CA PRO A 2 -8.29 -1.27 6.16
C PRO A 2 -8.68 -2.77 6.23
N PHE A 3 -9.39 -3.17 7.29
CA PHE A 3 -9.72 -4.57 7.61
C PHE A 3 -11.09 -5.05 7.18
N ALA A 4 -11.93 -4.16 6.69
CA ALA A 4 -13.28 -4.53 6.29
C ALA A 4 -13.25 -5.55 5.14
N GLU A 5 -14.12 -6.56 5.21
CA GLU A 5 -14.26 -7.65 4.24
C GLU A 5 -14.42 -7.14 2.80
N LYS A 6 -15.02 -5.96 2.63
CA LYS A 6 -15.14 -5.27 1.35
C LYS A 6 -13.82 -4.95 0.65
N PHE A 7 -12.68 -5.05 1.34
CA PHE A 7 -11.35 -4.80 0.80
C PHE A 7 -10.54 -6.06 0.48
N GLU A 8 -11.16 -7.24 0.59
CA GLU A 8 -10.45 -8.51 0.39
C GLU A 8 -10.08 -8.75 -1.09
N ASP A 9 -10.85 -8.18 -2.02
CA ASP A 9 -10.54 -8.25 -3.45
C ASP A 9 -9.28 -7.44 -3.79
N GLU A 10 -9.13 -6.24 -3.22
CA GLU A 10 -7.94 -5.40 -3.36
C GLU A 10 -6.73 -6.08 -2.73
N HIS A 11 -6.91 -6.63 -1.53
CA HIS A 11 -5.87 -7.38 -0.85
C HIS A 11 -5.38 -8.56 -1.70
N SER A 12 -6.31 -9.35 -2.23
CA SER A 12 -6.00 -10.51 -3.08
C SER A 12 -5.28 -10.06 -4.36
N ALA A 13 -5.72 -8.97 -5.00
CA ALA A 13 -5.04 -8.42 -6.17
C ALA A 13 -3.60 -7.98 -5.88
N ILE A 14 -3.38 -7.29 -4.76
CA ILE A 14 -2.05 -6.85 -4.32
C ILE A 14 -1.17 -8.06 -4.05
N ARG A 15 -1.68 -9.03 -3.28
CA ARG A 15 -0.96 -10.25 -2.92
C ARG A 15 -0.55 -11.05 -4.15
N GLU A 16 -1.47 -11.31 -5.07
CA GLU A 16 -1.18 -12.02 -6.32
C GLU A 16 -0.16 -11.30 -7.20
N ALA A 17 -0.16 -9.96 -7.22
CA ALA A 17 0.83 -9.18 -7.94
C ALA A 17 2.23 -9.36 -7.33
N CYS A 18 2.34 -9.26 -6.00
CA CYS A 18 3.59 -9.48 -5.26
C CYS A 18 4.12 -10.92 -5.43
N GLU A 19 3.26 -11.93 -5.24
CA GLU A 19 3.63 -13.35 -5.40
C GLU A 19 4.13 -13.65 -6.82
N SER A 20 3.56 -13.01 -7.86
CA SER A 20 4.02 -13.18 -9.24
C SER A 20 5.42 -12.64 -9.54
N LEU A 21 5.98 -11.86 -8.61
CA LEU A 21 7.31 -11.25 -8.69
C LEU A 21 8.24 -11.73 -7.56
N ASP A 22 7.85 -12.77 -6.82
CA ASP A 22 8.58 -13.31 -5.67
C ASP A 22 8.84 -12.25 -4.57
N VAL A 23 7.89 -11.31 -4.41
CA VAL A 23 7.93 -10.27 -3.38
C VAL A 23 7.09 -10.73 -2.18
N LEU A 24 7.67 -10.67 -0.98
CA LEU A 24 6.94 -10.92 0.26
C LEU A 24 5.87 -9.83 0.47
N CYS A 25 4.60 -10.23 0.50
CA CYS A 25 3.49 -9.36 0.81
C CYS A 25 3.00 -9.63 2.23
N GLU A 26 3.27 -8.71 3.15
CA GLU A 26 2.83 -8.81 4.54
C GLU A 26 1.77 -7.75 4.86
N ARG A 27 0.67 -8.19 5.48
CA ARG A 27 -0.32 -7.28 6.07
C ARG A 27 0.12 -6.92 7.49
N ILE A 28 -0.07 -5.66 7.88
CA ILE A 28 0.59 -5.13 9.08
C ILE A 28 -0.01 -5.71 10.38
N ASP A 29 -1.30 -6.01 10.38
CA ASP A 29 -2.09 -6.40 11.55
C ASP A 29 -2.26 -7.92 11.71
N THR A 30 -1.67 -8.75 10.85
CA THR A 30 -1.79 -10.21 10.97
C THR A 30 -1.07 -10.74 12.22
N GLY A 31 -1.73 -11.67 12.89
CA GLY A 31 -1.20 -12.47 14.00
C GLY A 31 -1.47 -11.90 15.41
N PRO A 32 -1.65 -12.77 16.43
CA PRO A 32 -1.82 -12.33 17.81
C PRO A 32 -0.58 -11.55 18.26
N PHE A 33 -0.79 -10.39 18.86
CA PHE A 33 0.29 -9.58 19.43
C PHE A 33 -0.06 -9.20 20.87
N LEU A 34 0.86 -9.46 21.78
CA LEU A 34 0.78 -9.02 23.16
C LEU A 34 1.61 -7.73 23.26
N GLY A 35 0.95 -6.58 23.33
CA GLY A 35 1.62 -5.27 23.40
C GLY A 35 0.84 -4.17 22.69
N ASP A 36 1.50 -3.02 22.50
CA ASP A 36 0.92 -1.88 21.78
C ASP A 36 0.88 -2.15 20.27
N ILE A 37 -0.34 -2.24 19.72
CA ILE A 37 -0.58 -2.45 18.30
C ILE A 37 0.03 -1.34 17.42
N VAL A 38 0.08 -0.10 17.93
CA VAL A 38 0.67 1.03 17.22
C VAL A 38 2.16 0.84 17.06
N GLU A 39 2.83 0.31 18.07
CA GLU A 39 4.26 0.05 18.03
C GLU A 39 4.59 -1.08 17.04
N LYS A 40 3.80 -2.16 17.02
CA LYS A 40 3.91 -3.22 16.00
C LYS A 40 3.74 -2.66 14.59
N ILE A 41 2.75 -1.80 14.37
CA ILE A 41 2.50 -1.14 13.07
C ILE A 41 3.74 -0.34 12.65
N LYS A 42 4.28 0.50 13.54
CA LYS A 42 5.49 1.29 13.27
C LYS A 42 6.68 0.40 12.92
N GLN A 43 6.93 -0.66 13.67
CA GLN A 43 8.03 -1.59 13.43
C GLN A 43 7.92 -2.25 12.05
N LYS A 44 6.72 -2.70 11.66
CA LYS A 44 6.50 -3.26 10.32
C LYS A 44 6.70 -2.24 9.21
N ILE A 45 6.23 -1.00 9.39
CA ILE A 45 6.46 0.09 8.42
C ILE A 45 7.96 0.40 8.32
N GLU A 46 8.69 0.38 9.44
CA GLU A 46 10.13 0.60 9.44
C GLU A 46 10.92 -0.56 8.81
N ALA A 47 10.43 -1.78 8.90
CA ALA A 47 11.05 -2.95 8.30
C ALA A 47 10.77 -3.10 6.80
N CYS A 48 9.67 -2.52 6.27
CA CYS A 48 9.30 -2.72 4.87
C CYS A 48 10.15 -1.89 3.89
N ASP A 49 10.35 -2.40 2.68
CA ASP A 49 10.94 -1.66 1.56
C ASP A 49 9.92 -0.76 0.85
N ILE A 50 8.68 -1.25 0.71
CA ILE A 50 7.57 -0.58 0.04
C ILE A 50 6.33 -0.68 0.93
N PHE A 51 5.69 0.46 1.16
CA PHE A 51 4.42 0.56 1.88
C PHE A 51 3.27 0.78 0.90
N VAL A 52 2.18 0.03 1.05
CA VAL A 52 1.00 0.11 0.16
C VAL A 52 -0.19 0.66 0.94
N ALA A 53 -0.74 1.78 0.46
CA ALA A 53 -1.85 2.48 1.09
C ALA A 53 -3.13 2.41 0.23
N LEU A 54 -4.19 1.79 0.78
CA LEU A 54 -5.52 1.76 0.16
C LEU A 54 -6.39 2.89 0.73
N LEU A 55 -6.83 3.81 -0.13
CA LEU A 55 -7.36 5.11 0.29
C LEU A 55 -8.87 5.31 0.01
N ASN A 56 -9.58 4.32 -0.52
CA ASN A 56 -10.97 4.46 -0.99
C ASN A 56 -11.94 5.11 0.02
N ASP A 57 -11.80 4.78 1.30
CA ASP A 57 -12.71 5.23 2.36
C ASP A 57 -12.23 6.47 3.12
N ASN A 58 -11.10 7.06 2.72
CA ASN A 58 -10.44 8.09 3.52
C ASN A 58 -10.21 7.68 5.00
N ASN A 59 -9.83 6.41 5.23
CA ASN A 59 -9.66 5.88 6.58
C ASN A 59 -8.53 6.64 7.33
N PRO A 60 -8.81 7.31 8.47
CA PRO A 60 -7.82 8.09 9.21
C PRO A 60 -6.59 7.29 9.65
N ASN A 61 -6.75 5.99 9.97
CA ASN A 61 -5.65 5.14 10.39
C ASN A 61 -4.67 4.90 9.23
N VAL A 62 -5.19 4.70 8.01
CA VAL A 62 -4.34 4.51 6.83
C VAL A 62 -3.58 5.79 6.51
N PHE A 63 -4.18 6.97 6.69
CA PHE A 63 -3.46 8.24 6.53
C PHE A 63 -2.37 8.45 7.60
N LEU A 64 -2.63 8.04 8.85
CA LEU A 64 -1.61 8.08 9.90
C LEU A 64 -0.42 7.18 9.56
N GLU A 65 -0.70 5.95 9.13
CA GLU A 65 0.32 5.00 8.68
C GLU A 65 1.11 5.55 7.47
N LEU A 66 0.41 6.14 6.49
CA LEU A 66 1.00 6.75 5.31
C LEU A 66 1.92 7.92 5.67
N GLY A 67 1.46 8.81 6.55
CA GLY A 67 2.27 9.92 7.06
C GLY A 67 3.52 9.43 7.79
N TYR A 68 3.39 8.37 8.59
CA TYR A 68 4.53 7.73 9.25
C TYR A 68 5.53 7.12 8.25
N ALA A 69 5.03 6.39 7.25
CA ALA A 69 5.84 5.81 6.18
C ALA A 69 6.63 6.87 5.40
N TRP A 70 5.99 8.00 5.08
CA TRP A 70 6.65 9.16 4.48
C TRP A 70 7.71 9.77 5.40
N GLY A 71 7.40 9.94 6.69
CA GLY A 71 8.37 10.42 7.69
C GLY A 71 9.59 9.50 7.84
N LYS A 72 9.45 8.21 7.50
CA LYS A 72 10.53 7.21 7.49
C LYS A 72 11.17 7.01 6.11
N ASN A 73 10.86 7.87 5.13
CA ASN A 73 11.36 7.81 3.75
C ASN A 73 11.10 6.47 3.05
N LYS A 74 9.98 5.81 3.36
CA LYS A 74 9.58 4.57 2.70
C LYS A 74 9.03 4.86 1.31
N LYS A 75 9.33 3.96 0.35
CA LYS A 75 8.67 3.98 -0.96
C LYS A 75 7.19 3.67 -0.74
N THR A 76 6.29 4.48 -1.28
CA THR A 76 4.84 4.29 -1.08
C THR A 76 4.11 4.08 -2.41
N ILE A 77 3.24 3.09 -2.45
CA ILE A 77 2.27 2.89 -3.54
C ILE A 77 0.89 3.26 -2.99
N LEU A 78 0.24 4.20 -3.63
CA LEU A 78 -1.11 4.65 -3.27
C LEU A 78 -2.13 4.00 -4.19
N ILE A 79 -3.22 3.50 -3.64
CA ILE A 79 -4.29 2.84 -4.38
C ILE A 79 -5.61 3.51 -4.01
N VAL A 80 -6.40 3.86 -5.03
CA VAL A 80 -7.71 4.51 -4.85
C VAL A 80 -8.64 4.17 -6.00
N GLU A 81 -9.95 4.07 -5.74
CA GLU A 81 -10.96 3.97 -6.80
C GLU A 81 -11.22 5.31 -7.49
N ASP A 82 -11.27 6.40 -6.71
CA ASP A 82 -11.49 7.75 -7.20
C ASP A 82 -10.62 8.78 -6.45
N VAL A 83 -9.84 9.55 -7.21
CA VAL A 83 -8.98 10.62 -6.70
C VAL A 83 -9.76 11.87 -6.27
N SER A 84 -11.03 12.00 -6.67
CA SER A 84 -11.82 13.19 -6.40
C SER A 84 -11.98 13.46 -4.90
N GLY A 85 -12.18 12.40 -4.12
CA GLY A 85 -12.40 12.43 -2.67
C GLY A 85 -11.14 12.46 -1.81
N LEU A 86 -9.94 12.45 -2.40
CA LEU A 86 -8.69 12.47 -1.64
C LEU A 86 -8.32 13.88 -1.16
N PRO A 87 -7.74 14.03 0.04
CA PRO A 87 -7.11 15.27 0.50
C PRO A 87 -6.02 15.76 -0.47
N PHE A 88 -5.83 17.07 -0.55
CA PHE A 88 -4.91 17.68 -1.53
C PHE A 88 -3.47 17.16 -1.39
N ASP A 89 -3.02 16.89 -0.16
CA ASP A 89 -1.67 16.39 0.15
C ASP A 89 -1.36 15.06 -0.54
N VAL A 90 -2.39 14.24 -0.76
CA VAL A 90 -2.27 12.91 -1.34
C VAL A 90 -2.66 12.91 -2.82
N LYS A 91 -3.61 13.77 -3.20
CA LYS A 91 -4.13 13.92 -4.57
C LYS A 91 -3.05 14.34 -5.60
N THR A 92 -2.01 15.01 -5.14
CA THR A 92 -0.86 15.43 -6.00
C THR A 92 0.15 14.31 -6.26
N LYS A 93 0.00 13.15 -5.60
CA LYS A 93 0.91 12.00 -5.72
C LYS A 93 0.38 11.02 -6.77
N ASN A 94 1.30 10.26 -7.39
CA ASN A 94 0.94 9.18 -8.31
C ASN A 94 0.23 8.06 -7.54
N ALA A 95 -1.07 7.92 -7.76
CA ALA A 95 -1.87 6.82 -7.24
C ALA A 95 -2.30 5.88 -8.37
N ILE A 96 -2.39 4.59 -8.06
CA ILE A 96 -3.07 3.60 -8.90
C ILE A 96 -4.57 3.87 -8.76
N VAL A 97 -5.15 4.40 -9.83
CA VAL A 97 -6.61 4.56 -9.94
C VAL A 97 -7.17 3.33 -10.62
N TYR A 98 -7.90 2.50 -9.89
CA TYR A 98 -8.41 1.23 -10.41
C TYR A 98 -9.93 1.24 -10.53
N LYS A 99 -10.44 0.44 -11.48
CA LYS A 99 -11.88 0.25 -11.73
C LYS A 99 -12.32 -1.21 -11.60
N SER A 100 -11.36 -2.11 -11.42
CA SER A 100 -11.60 -3.54 -11.23
C SER A 100 -10.38 -4.20 -10.58
N ARG A 101 -10.61 -5.34 -9.91
CA ARG A 101 -9.57 -6.19 -9.32
C ARG A 101 -8.48 -6.57 -10.33
N PHE A 102 -8.88 -6.93 -11.55
CA PHE A 102 -7.95 -7.31 -12.61
C PHE A 102 -7.00 -6.15 -12.97
N LYS A 103 -7.55 -4.94 -13.14
CA LYS A 103 -6.76 -3.77 -13.51
C LYS A 103 -5.79 -3.38 -12.38
N LEU A 104 -6.25 -3.43 -11.13
CA LEU A 104 -5.43 -3.20 -9.95
C LEU A 104 -4.22 -4.14 -9.91
N ARG A 105 -4.44 -5.45 -10.10
CA ARG A 105 -3.37 -6.45 -10.11
C ARG A 105 -2.31 -6.15 -11.18
N GLU A 106 -2.73 -5.87 -12.41
CA GLU A 106 -1.81 -5.60 -13.52
C GLU A 106 -1.00 -4.31 -13.31
N ASP A 107 -1.65 -3.24 -12.87
CA ASP A 107 -0.97 -1.96 -12.59
C ASP A 107 -0.01 -2.08 -11.40
N MET A 108 -0.40 -2.83 -10.36
CA MET A 108 0.45 -3.14 -9.22
C MET A 108 1.68 -3.94 -9.64
N LYS A 109 1.52 -4.99 -10.45
CA LYS A 109 2.63 -5.79 -10.97
C LYS A 109 3.60 -4.93 -11.78
N ARG A 110 3.10 -4.06 -12.65
CA ARG A 110 3.93 -3.15 -13.45
C ARG A 110 4.75 -2.21 -12.55
N ILE A 111 4.12 -1.57 -11.58
CA ILE A 111 4.80 -0.62 -10.68
C ILE A 111 5.83 -1.33 -9.80
N LEU A 112 5.51 -2.52 -9.27
CA LEU A 112 6.45 -3.33 -8.51
C LEU A 112 7.66 -3.72 -9.37
N ALA A 113 7.44 -4.20 -10.60
CA ALA A 113 8.53 -4.54 -11.52
C ALA A 113 9.42 -3.32 -11.84
N GLU A 114 8.83 -2.15 -12.08
CA GLU A 114 9.55 -0.89 -12.29
C GLU A 114 10.35 -0.48 -11.04
N THR A 115 9.81 -0.69 -9.85
CA THR A 115 10.44 -0.31 -8.58
C THR A 115 11.60 -1.23 -8.19
N LEU A 116 11.50 -2.52 -8.51
CA LEU A 116 12.54 -3.53 -8.31
C LEU A 116 13.66 -3.42 -9.35
N SER A 117 13.32 -2.95 -10.56
CA SER A 117 14.29 -2.72 -11.63
C SER A 117 15.10 -1.45 -11.33
N MET A 118 16.27 -1.61 -10.69
CA MET A 118 17.22 -0.51 -10.52
C MET A 118 17.59 0.09 -11.88
N LYS A 119 17.04 1.26 -12.21
CA LYS A 119 17.50 2.06 -13.36
C LYS A 119 18.43 3.15 -12.86
N VAL A 120 19.68 3.09 -13.30
CA VAL A 120 20.59 4.23 -13.30
C VAL A 120 20.06 5.19 -14.37
N VAL A 121 19.59 6.36 -13.96
CA VAL A 121 19.25 7.45 -14.87
C VAL A 121 20.44 8.40 -14.85
N GLN A 122 20.99 8.70 -16.03
CA GLN A 122 21.97 9.75 -16.27
C GLN A 122 21.27 11.02 -16.71
#